data_AF-A0A1M3MAT1-F1
#
_entry.id   AF-A0A1M3MAT1-F1
#
_cell.length_a   1.000
_cell.length_b   1.000
_cell.length_c   1.000
_cell.angle_alpha   90.00
_cell.angle_beta   90.00
_cell.angle_gamma   90.00
#
_symmetry.space_group_name_H-M   'P 1'
#
loop_
_entity.id
_entity.type
_entity.pdbx_description
1 polymer ?
#
loop_
_entity_poly.entity_id
_entity_poly.type
_entity_poly.pdbx_seq_one_letter_code
_entity_poly.pdbx_strand_id
1 'polypeptide(L)'
;MIQIKFKSLAGLFLLLPLVFGSCDAMLDTDAGEVVEYENHYRNVYDTDMAIWGLYGKVQQLAEQVVVLNELRADLMDITPNADADLVQLNNHTVTKGNRYTNVTPFYEVILNANDMIANFNTMLDKNLITAEDYAPRYADVVAVRCWTYLQLAIHFKNLPYVTDPLVSIDELKNTSLFPVRNLDQLIPLLIAEMEKLPTLEVNRLTTFYGKSITDNGKPVFLDMQFLDKHLLLGDLYLWNDQFVEAATQYKAYMDADDVGSGKTEKNNKVSGWVWAGTNEPRFQITYQRYKDQDVTSYRNMWKEIFSRSSTDAGNAATIALQDEMIWMMTFTGSEASSSPFIRLFANTGQGEYLIRPSAYAIDSLWETQVQQSNGFVFDGRGRESSFDMVNGQPVVLKYLYDYYSSTTDANKTIHLNYNSIENPYLKSGKWFLYRAGLLHLHYAEAANRAGYPRLAYALLNNGVKTNFDWRRSDGSLRPDKEGVQYSSFPPVDDTTYAKPYPAPFYLDARQNDAPYTFLRSPWRDHAGIRNRAFLVNVDPPASVLPETPEYTEWLEMALLREQALECGFEGHRWSDMLRIARRKANRDAGQTAALLQQWLGGKFTASGSGSVSITANNLFLEMN
;
A
#
# COMPACT_ATOMS: atom_id res chain seq x y z
N MET A 1 -0.07 42.34 -67.35
CA MET A 1 -0.97 43.44 -66.94
C MET A 1 -0.51 43.90 -65.57
N ILE A 2 0.41 44.85 -65.43
CA ILE A 2 0.32 46.31 -65.70
C ILE A 2 -0.73 47.00 -64.81
N GLN A 3 -0.22 47.76 -63.82
CA GLN A 3 -0.64 49.08 -63.28
C GLN A 3 -0.45 49.11 -61.74
N ILE A 4 0.74 49.47 -61.22
CA ILE A 4 1.35 50.81 -61.06
C ILE A 4 0.49 51.76 -60.17
N LYS A 5 1.00 52.14 -58.98
CA LYS A 5 1.51 53.50 -58.63
C LYS A 5 1.57 53.72 -57.11
N PHE A 6 2.79 53.67 -56.57
CA PHE A 6 3.18 54.50 -55.44
C PHE A 6 3.50 55.93 -55.96
N LYS A 7 2.96 56.95 -55.29
CA LYS A 7 3.45 58.34 -55.26
C LYS A 7 3.67 58.63 -53.77
N SER A 8 4.92 58.77 -53.28
CA SER A 8 5.70 60.02 -53.23
C SER A 8 4.93 61.13 -52.50
N LEU A 9 5.42 61.82 -51.47
CA LEU A 9 6.78 62.28 -51.25
C LEU A 9 6.86 62.98 -49.89
N ALA A 10 8.05 62.93 -49.28
CA ALA A 10 8.71 64.01 -48.54
C ALA A 10 8.11 64.57 -47.23
N GLY A 11 8.92 64.49 -46.18
CA GLY A 11 8.77 65.27 -44.96
C GLY A 11 9.84 64.94 -43.91
N LEU A 12 11.10 65.24 -44.25
CA LEU A 12 12.27 65.17 -43.37
C LEU A 12 12.26 66.32 -42.34
N PHE A 13 12.89 66.08 -41.18
CA PHE A 13 13.30 66.97 -40.06
C PHE A 13 12.48 66.78 -38.77
N LEU A 14 13.04 66.74 -37.55
CA LEU A 14 14.38 66.57 -36.98
C LEU A 14 14.16 66.65 -35.44
N LEU A 15 14.99 65.92 -34.68
CA LEU A 15 15.35 66.12 -33.26
C LEU A 15 14.42 65.70 -32.10
N LEU A 16 15.06 64.90 -31.23
CA LEU A 16 15.02 64.82 -29.76
C LEU A 16 14.08 63.76 -29.11
N PRO A 17 14.42 63.28 -27.89
CA PRO A 17 15.20 62.08 -27.61
C PRO A 17 14.36 60.99 -26.89
N LEU A 18 14.99 59.84 -26.58
CA LEU A 18 14.43 58.74 -25.79
C LEU A 18 13.59 59.23 -24.60
N VAL A 19 12.32 58.84 -24.60
CA VAL A 19 11.50 58.64 -23.40
C VAL A 19 10.85 57.27 -23.55
N PHE A 20 11.19 56.37 -22.63
CA PHE A 20 10.41 55.17 -22.35
C PHE A 20 9.00 55.61 -21.96
N GLY A 21 8.03 55.32 -22.83
CA GLY A 21 6.62 55.65 -22.65
C GLY A 21 5.78 54.46 -23.00
N SER A 22 5.47 53.67 -21.97
CA SER A 22 4.35 52.76 -21.81
C SER A 22 3.27 52.81 -22.91
N CYS A 23 3.11 51.69 -23.62
CA CYS A 23 1.82 51.33 -24.20
C CYS A 23 1.07 50.47 -23.18
N ASP A 24 0.34 51.13 -22.29
CA ASP A 24 -0.53 50.61 -21.20
C ASP A 24 -1.79 49.85 -21.68
N ALA A 25 -1.75 49.11 -22.80
CA ALA A 25 -2.95 48.41 -23.26
C ALA A 25 -2.70 47.15 -24.10
N MET A 26 -1.56 46.48 -23.90
CA MET A 26 -1.31 45.18 -24.54
C MET A 26 -0.36 44.27 -23.74
N LEU A 27 -0.39 44.40 -22.41
CA LEU A 27 0.21 43.51 -21.42
C LEU A 27 -0.70 43.44 -20.18
N ASP A 28 -1.99 43.23 -20.42
CA ASP A 28 -2.93 42.84 -19.37
C ASP A 28 -3.78 41.69 -19.93
N THR A 29 -3.09 40.59 -20.25
CA THR A 29 -3.72 39.28 -20.17
C THR A 29 -3.64 38.92 -18.71
N ASP A 30 -4.79 39.00 -18.03
CA ASP A 30 -5.01 38.59 -16.64
C ASP A 30 -3.96 37.57 -16.21
N ALA A 31 -3.08 38.01 -15.29
CA ALA A 31 -2.34 37.09 -14.45
C ALA A 31 -3.37 36.08 -13.94
N GLY A 32 -3.30 34.84 -14.46
CA GLY A 32 -4.37 33.87 -14.36
C GLY A 32 -4.91 33.84 -12.94
N GLU A 33 -6.22 34.10 -12.80
CA GLU A 33 -6.96 34.26 -11.54
C GLU A 33 -6.25 33.56 -10.37
N VAL A 34 -5.37 34.31 -9.68
CA VAL A 34 -5.01 33.96 -8.31
C VAL A 34 -6.27 34.33 -7.55
N VAL A 35 -7.15 33.35 -7.35
CA VAL A 35 -8.26 33.48 -6.41
C VAL A 35 -7.63 33.97 -5.11
N GLU A 36 -7.98 35.19 -4.69
CA GLU A 36 -7.42 35.75 -3.46
C GLU A 36 -7.62 34.74 -2.31
N TYR A 37 -6.64 34.61 -1.42
CA TYR A 37 -6.64 33.64 -0.31
C TYR A 37 -7.96 33.64 0.49
N GLU A 38 -8.63 34.81 0.58
CA GLU A 38 -9.93 34.99 1.23
C GLU A 38 -11.10 34.23 0.56
N ASN A 39 -10.95 33.80 -0.70
CA ASN A 39 -11.98 33.15 -1.50
C ASN A 39 -11.82 31.62 -1.61
N HIS A 40 -10.78 31.03 -1.01
CA HIS A 40 -10.45 29.60 -1.15
C HIS A 40 -11.27 28.65 -0.24
N TYR A 41 -11.95 29.15 0.80
CA TYR A 41 -12.61 28.33 1.83
C TYR A 41 -13.98 28.90 2.25
N ARG A 42 -14.93 28.92 1.32
CA ARG A 42 -16.24 29.58 1.54
C ARG A 42 -17.33 28.61 1.96
N ASN A 43 -17.21 27.34 1.58
CA ASN A 43 -18.22 26.32 1.83
C ASN A 43 -17.62 24.90 1.82
N VAL A 44 -18.45 23.91 2.12
CA VAL A 44 -18.06 22.49 2.20
C VAL A 44 -17.50 21.92 0.87
N TYR A 45 -17.94 22.40 -0.29
CA TYR A 45 -17.41 21.94 -1.58
C TYR A 45 -15.96 22.39 -1.79
N ASP A 46 -15.63 23.60 -1.35
CA ASP A 46 -14.25 24.11 -1.39
C ASP A 46 -13.33 23.22 -0.53
N THR A 47 -13.81 22.74 0.62
CA THR A 47 -13.05 21.81 1.48
C THR A 47 -12.81 20.44 0.84
N ASP A 48 -13.81 19.89 0.13
CA ASP A 48 -13.64 18.66 -0.63
C ASP A 48 -12.59 18.84 -1.74
N MET A 49 -12.71 19.90 -2.55
CA MET A 49 -11.75 20.18 -3.63
C MET A 49 -10.32 20.40 -3.11
N ALA A 50 -10.17 21.03 -1.94
CA ALA A 50 -8.86 21.18 -1.30
C ALA A 50 -8.27 19.81 -0.89
N ILE A 51 -9.09 18.91 -0.33
CA ILE A 51 -8.66 17.53 -0.02
C ILE A 51 -8.24 16.79 -1.29
N TRP A 52 -9.00 16.91 -2.38
CA TRP A 52 -8.62 16.34 -3.66
C TRP A 52 -7.26 16.86 -4.15
N GLY A 53 -7.02 18.17 -4.04
CA GLY A 53 -5.72 18.79 -4.35
C GLY A 53 -4.57 18.27 -3.48
N LEU A 54 -4.83 18.04 -2.19
CA LEU A 54 -3.85 17.43 -1.28
C LEU A 54 -3.46 16.02 -1.73
N TYR A 55 -4.42 15.18 -2.12
CA TYR A 55 -4.15 13.85 -2.66
C TYR A 55 -3.41 13.88 -4.01
N GLY A 56 -3.63 14.92 -4.82
CA GLY A 56 -2.82 15.19 -6.01
C GLY A 56 -1.33 15.39 -5.68
N LYS A 57 -1.01 16.05 -4.55
CA LYS A 57 0.37 16.16 -4.04
C LYS A 57 0.89 14.85 -3.47
N VAL A 58 0.06 14.10 -2.74
CA VAL A 58 0.44 12.75 -2.25
C VAL A 58 0.80 11.84 -3.42
N GLN A 59 0.05 11.87 -4.52
CA GLN A 59 0.33 11.09 -5.73
C GLN A 59 1.73 11.35 -6.30
N GLN A 60 2.28 12.56 -6.15
CA GLN A 60 3.63 12.90 -6.61
C GLN A 60 4.74 12.22 -5.78
N LEU A 61 4.41 11.72 -4.59
CA LEU A 61 5.35 10.98 -3.73
C LEU A 61 5.56 9.53 -4.17
N ALA A 62 4.78 9.02 -5.14
CA ALA A 62 4.74 7.60 -5.49
C ALA A 62 6.12 7.00 -5.83
N GLU A 63 6.93 7.69 -6.65
CA GLU A 63 8.29 7.22 -6.95
C GLU A 63 9.16 7.18 -5.70
N GLN A 64 9.19 8.28 -4.92
CA GLN A 64 10.03 8.36 -3.73
C GLN A 64 9.65 7.29 -2.71
N VAL A 65 8.36 7.11 -2.42
CA VAL A 65 7.88 6.13 -1.42
C VAL A 65 8.19 4.69 -1.86
N VAL A 66 7.88 4.32 -3.11
CA VAL A 66 8.15 2.95 -3.59
C VAL A 66 9.65 2.67 -3.65
N VAL A 67 10.44 3.58 -4.21
CA VAL A 67 11.90 3.36 -4.33
C VAL A 67 12.58 3.32 -2.97
N LEU A 68 12.24 4.21 -2.04
CA LEU A 68 12.81 4.20 -0.70
C LEU A 68 12.42 2.93 0.07
N ASN A 69 11.20 2.42 -0.10
CA ASN A 69 10.73 1.25 0.63
C ASN A 69 11.12 -0.10 -0.01
N GLU A 70 11.43 -0.16 -1.30
CA GLU A 70 11.75 -1.42 -1.98
C GLU A 70 13.24 -1.55 -2.34
N LEU A 71 13.88 -0.49 -2.86
CA LEU A 71 15.26 -0.56 -3.34
C LEU A 71 16.29 -0.65 -2.21
N ARG A 72 15.98 -0.03 -1.06
CA ARG A 72 16.78 -0.18 0.17
C ARG A 72 16.65 -1.57 0.77
N ALA A 73 15.63 -2.33 0.38
CA ALA A 73 15.37 -3.67 0.91
C ALA A 73 15.97 -4.78 0.02
N ASP A 74 15.50 -6.01 0.22
CA ASP A 74 16.01 -7.24 -0.43
C ASP A 74 15.30 -7.59 -1.75
N LEU A 75 14.13 -7.01 -2.05
CA LEU A 75 13.31 -7.47 -3.18
C LEU A 75 13.67 -6.85 -4.53
N MET A 76 14.04 -5.57 -4.56
CA MET A 76 14.48 -4.90 -5.79
C MET A 76 16.00 -4.81 -5.86
N ASP A 77 16.54 -4.66 -7.06
CA ASP A 77 17.94 -4.36 -7.34
C ASP A 77 18.05 -3.41 -8.54
N ILE A 78 19.21 -2.78 -8.71
CA ILE A 78 19.46 -1.88 -9.84
C ILE A 78 19.75 -2.66 -11.13
N THR A 79 19.54 -2.00 -12.26
CA THR A 79 20.01 -2.46 -13.58
C THR A 79 21.30 -1.72 -13.96
N PRO A 80 21.99 -2.11 -15.04
CA PRO A 80 23.09 -1.33 -15.61
C PRO A 80 22.70 0.09 -16.08
N ASN A 81 21.41 0.37 -16.24
CA ASN A 81 20.92 1.69 -16.67
C ASN A 81 20.68 2.64 -15.49
N ALA A 82 20.72 2.13 -14.25
CA ALA A 82 20.45 2.93 -13.06
C ALA A 82 21.42 4.11 -12.94
N ASP A 83 20.87 5.29 -12.63
CA ASP A 83 21.68 6.47 -12.33
C ASP A 83 22.40 6.36 -10.97
N ALA A 84 23.34 7.29 -10.76
CA ALA A 84 24.18 7.31 -9.57
C ALA A 84 23.37 7.38 -8.26
N ASP A 85 22.21 8.05 -8.25
CA ASP A 85 21.40 8.18 -7.04
C ASP A 85 20.78 6.84 -6.64
N LEU A 86 20.26 6.09 -7.61
CA LEU A 86 19.74 4.73 -7.39
C LEU A 86 20.85 3.77 -6.97
N VAL A 87 22.03 3.85 -7.59
CA VAL A 87 23.19 3.03 -7.24
C VAL A 87 23.61 3.27 -5.79
N GLN A 88 23.71 4.53 -5.38
CA GLN A 88 24.04 4.89 -3.99
C GLN A 88 22.97 4.40 -3.00
N LEU A 89 21.69 4.53 -3.35
CA LEU A 89 20.58 4.10 -2.52
C LEU A 89 20.57 2.59 -2.33
N ASN A 90 20.68 1.83 -3.43
CA ASN A 90 20.74 0.36 -3.42
C ASN A 90 21.90 -0.15 -2.57
N ASN A 91 23.06 0.51 -2.65
CA ASN A 91 24.28 0.07 -1.95
C ASN A 91 24.41 0.63 -0.53
N HIS A 92 23.44 1.40 -0.04
CA HIS A 92 23.49 2.09 1.25
C HIS A 92 24.72 3.01 1.41
N THR A 93 25.12 3.67 0.33
CA THR A 93 26.26 4.61 0.28
C THR A 93 25.80 6.02 -0.08
N VAL A 94 24.53 6.34 0.24
CA VAL A 94 23.90 7.62 -0.05
C VAL A 94 24.72 8.77 0.48
N THR A 95 24.96 9.74 -0.40
CA THR A 95 25.68 10.98 -0.09
C THR A 95 24.74 12.19 -0.21
N LYS A 96 25.17 13.33 0.36
CA LYS A 96 24.42 14.58 0.25
C LYS A 96 24.22 14.97 -1.22
N GLY A 97 23.00 15.36 -1.58
CA GLY A 97 22.62 15.74 -2.94
C GLY A 97 21.91 14.65 -3.74
N ASN A 98 21.80 13.44 -3.20
CA ASN A 98 21.01 12.36 -3.82
C ASN A 98 19.52 12.75 -3.87
N ARG A 99 18.85 12.61 -5.02
CA ARG A 99 17.45 13.06 -5.18
C ARG A 99 16.44 12.36 -4.26
N TYR A 100 16.72 11.14 -3.81
CA TYR A 100 15.85 10.42 -2.86
C TYR A 100 16.03 10.88 -1.41
N THR A 101 16.98 11.79 -1.16
CA THR A 101 17.14 12.48 0.14
C THR A 101 16.44 13.84 0.18
N ASN A 102 15.86 14.29 -0.95
CA ASN A 102 15.07 15.51 -1.01
C ASN A 102 13.71 15.30 -0.34
N VAL A 103 13.53 15.88 0.85
CA VAL A 103 12.29 15.80 1.64
C VAL A 103 11.26 16.86 1.27
N THR A 104 11.60 17.80 0.36
CA THR A 104 10.72 18.92 -0.02
C THR A 104 9.31 18.47 -0.44
N PRO A 105 9.14 17.46 -1.31
CA PRO A 105 7.80 17.02 -1.71
C PRO A 105 6.93 16.53 -0.54
N PHE A 106 7.54 15.89 0.47
CA PHE A 106 6.82 15.46 1.67
C PHE A 106 6.38 16.66 2.51
N TYR A 107 7.25 17.66 2.69
CA TYR A 107 6.88 18.88 3.42
C TYR A 107 5.86 19.74 2.67
N GLU A 108 5.83 19.71 1.34
CA GLU A 108 4.74 20.34 0.59
C GLU A 108 3.37 19.76 0.98
N VAL A 109 3.25 18.44 1.11
CA VAL A 109 2.02 17.79 1.59
C VAL A 109 1.70 18.23 3.02
N ILE A 110 2.69 18.23 3.92
CA ILE A 110 2.51 18.62 5.33
C ILE A 110 2.05 20.07 5.46
N LEU A 111 2.68 21.01 4.75
CA LEU A 111 2.34 22.42 4.82
C LEU A 111 0.96 22.71 4.23
N ASN A 112 0.59 22.05 3.13
CA ASN A 112 -0.76 22.14 2.59
C ASN A 112 -1.80 21.58 3.57
N ALA A 113 -1.49 20.46 4.23
CA ALA A 113 -2.36 19.91 5.27
C ALA A 113 -2.50 20.87 6.47
N ASN A 114 -1.41 21.53 6.90
CA ASN A 114 -1.45 22.53 7.98
C ASN A 114 -2.32 23.74 7.62
N ASP A 115 -2.15 24.29 6.41
CA ASP A 115 -2.97 25.40 5.92
C ASP A 115 -4.45 25.02 5.84
N MET A 116 -4.76 23.84 5.30
CA MET A 116 -6.13 23.32 5.25
C MET A 116 -6.73 23.15 6.66
N ILE A 117 -5.98 22.59 7.61
CA ILE A 117 -6.43 22.44 9.00
C ILE A 117 -6.78 23.80 9.61
N ALA A 118 -5.91 24.81 9.44
CA ALA A 118 -6.15 26.14 9.97
C ALA A 118 -7.38 26.81 9.33
N ASN A 119 -7.55 26.64 8.03
CA ASN A 119 -8.70 27.16 7.31
C ASN A 119 -10.01 26.44 7.67
N PHE A 120 -9.99 25.11 7.83
CA PHE A 120 -11.17 24.36 8.27
C PHE A 120 -11.62 24.77 9.67
N ASN A 121 -10.67 24.97 10.60
CA ASN A 121 -10.96 25.52 11.93
C ASN A 121 -11.64 26.90 11.82
N THR A 122 -11.06 27.79 11.00
CA THR A 122 -11.61 29.13 10.77
C THR A 122 -13.02 29.08 10.16
N MET A 123 -13.27 28.16 9.23
CA MET A 123 -14.59 27.94 8.65
C MET A 123 -15.60 27.49 9.70
N LEU A 124 -15.21 26.58 10.60
CA LEU A 124 -16.06 26.12 11.69
C LEU A 124 -16.40 27.27 12.65
N ASP A 125 -15.38 28.06 13.06
CA ASP A 125 -15.55 29.22 13.95
C ASP A 125 -16.47 30.29 13.34
N LYS A 126 -16.40 30.49 12.02
CA LYS A 126 -17.24 31.43 11.27
C LYS A 126 -18.60 30.84 10.85
N ASN A 127 -18.92 29.61 11.23
CA ASN A 127 -20.14 28.89 10.84
C ASN A 127 -20.32 28.75 9.31
N LEU A 128 -19.22 28.64 8.56
CA LEU A 128 -19.22 28.37 7.11
C LEU A 128 -19.34 26.86 6.79
N ILE A 129 -19.11 26.02 7.79
CA ILE A 129 -19.26 24.56 7.73
C ILE A 129 -19.88 24.07 9.04
N THR A 130 -20.67 23.00 8.99
CA THR A 130 -21.26 22.39 10.19
C THR A 130 -20.23 21.53 10.91
N ALA A 131 -20.41 21.26 12.20
CA ALA A 131 -19.55 20.34 12.94
C ALA A 131 -19.57 18.91 12.36
N GLU A 132 -20.72 18.49 11.82
CA GLU A 132 -20.91 17.19 11.16
C GLU A 132 -20.10 17.10 9.86
N ASP A 133 -20.13 18.14 9.02
CA ASP A 133 -19.35 18.19 7.78
C ASP A 133 -17.85 18.39 8.04
N TYR A 134 -17.50 19.15 9.07
CA TYR A 134 -16.13 19.45 9.45
C TYR A 134 -15.39 18.21 9.93
N ALA A 135 -15.99 17.43 10.83
CA ALA A 135 -15.32 16.34 11.54
C ALA A 135 -14.59 15.34 10.62
N PRO A 136 -15.23 14.71 9.61
CA PRO A 136 -14.56 13.74 8.75
C PRO A 136 -13.52 14.40 7.84
N ARG A 137 -13.73 15.64 7.37
CA ARG A 137 -12.81 16.37 6.50
C ARG A 137 -11.53 16.78 7.21
N TYR A 138 -11.67 17.30 8.43
CA TYR A 138 -10.54 17.56 9.32
C TYR A 138 -9.75 16.28 9.59
N ALA A 139 -10.46 15.17 9.89
CA ALA A 139 -9.83 13.89 10.16
C ALA A 139 -9.05 13.35 8.95
N ASP A 140 -9.59 13.48 7.73
CA ASP A 140 -8.91 13.05 6.49
C ASP A 140 -7.60 13.81 6.28
N VAL A 141 -7.57 15.14 6.50
CA VAL A 141 -6.37 15.96 6.31
C VAL A 141 -5.30 15.66 7.36
N VAL A 142 -5.69 15.56 8.64
CA VAL A 142 -4.75 15.21 9.72
C VAL A 142 -4.16 13.83 9.49
N ALA A 143 -4.96 12.85 9.06
CA ALA A 143 -4.49 11.50 8.77
C ALA A 143 -3.46 11.49 7.65
N VAL A 144 -3.68 12.23 6.55
CA VAL A 144 -2.67 12.37 5.48
C VAL A 144 -1.38 12.98 6.02
N ARG A 145 -1.46 14.04 6.84
CA ARG A 145 -0.28 14.64 7.47
C ARG A 145 0.49 13.63 8.35
N CYS A 146 -0.21 12.87 9.17
CA CYS A 146 0.38 11.83 10.03
C CYS A 146 1.04 10.73 9.19
N TRP A 147 0.38 10.27 8.12
CA TRP A 147 0.96 9.28 7.20
C TRP A 147 2.24 9.82 6.54
N THR A 148 2.24 11.06 6.06
CA THR A 148 3.42 11.69 5.45
C THR A 148 4.59 11.80 6.42
N TYR A 149 4.33 12.17 7.68
CA TYR A 149 5.36 12.18 8.73
C TYR A 149 5.91 10.79 9.03
N LEU A 150 5.07 9.76 9.05
CA LEU A 150 5.51 8.38 9.22
C LEU A 150 6.44 7.96 8.07
N GLN A 151 6.06 8.23 6.81
CA GLN A 151 6.89 7.92 5.64
C GLN A 151 8.27 8.60 5.71
N LEU A 152 8.32 9.86 6.15
CA LEU A 152 9.60 10.55 6.39
C LEU A 152 10.40 9.86 7.50
N ALA A 153 9.79 9.58 8.65
CA ALA A 153 10.52 9.10 9.82
C ALA A 153 11.06 7.67 9.67
N ILE A 154 10.47 6.86 8.80
CA ILE A 154 10.99 5.55 8.41
C ILE A 154 12.38 5.67 7.76
N HIS A 155 12.61 6.75 7.01
CA HIS A 155 13.83 6.88 6.21
C HIS A 155 14.83 7.87 6.77
N PHE A 156 14.40 8.92 7.48
CA PHE A 156 15.25 10.02 7.92
C PHE A 156 15.36 10.10 9.45
N LYS A 157 16.56 10.40 9.95
CA LYS A 157 16.88 10.27 11.38
C LYS A 157 16.20 11.32 12.26
N ASN A 158 16.23 12.57 11.82
CA ASN A 158 15.86 13.75 12.58
C ASN A 158 15.04 14.67 11.69
N LEU A 159 13.80 14.95 12.07
CA LEU A 159 12.82 15.69 11.27
C LEU A 159 12.33 16.93 12.03
N PRO A 160 12.34 18.11 11.40
CA PRO A 160 11.52 19.23 11.85
C PRO A 160 10.04 18.83 11.94
N TYR A 161 9.45 18.94 13.12
CA TYR A 161 8.04 18.69 13.31
C TYR A 161 7.27 20.02 13.33
N VAL A 162 6.46 20.22 12.29
CA VAL A 162 5.84 21.49 11.92
C VAL A 162 4.33 21.33 11.80
N THR A 163 3.60 22.12 12.57
CA THR A 163 2.13 22.14 12.60
C THR A 163 1.53 23.52 12.29
N ASP A 164 2.38 24.55 12.14
CA ASP A 164 1.98 25.92 11.83
C ASP A 164 1.68 26.08 10.32
N PRO A 165 0.54 26.66 9.93
CA PRO A 165 0.17 26.91 8.53
C PRO A 165 1.01 27.98 7.82
N LEU A 166 1.65 28.92 8.54
CA LEU A 166 2.34 30.07 7.95
C LEU A 166 3.79 29.78 7.55
N VAL A 167 4.26 28.55 7.76
CA VAL A 167 5.65 28.15 7.52
C VAL A 167 5.90 27.90 6.04
N SER A 168 6.92 28.54 5.50
CA SER A 168 7.43 28.28 4.16
C SER A 168 8.47 27.14 4.16
N ILE A 169 8.65 26.49 3.01
CA ILE A 169 9.67 25.45 2.83
C ILE A 169 11.08 25.97 3.13
N ASP A 170 11.36 27.24 2.81
CA ASP A 170 12.68 27.83 3.06
C ASP A 170 12.97 28.02 4.56
N GLU A 171 11.94 28.28 5.37
CA GLU A 171 12.09 28.38 6.83
C GLU A 171 12.42 27.03 7.48
N LEU A 172 12.05 25.91 6.85
CA LEU A 172 12.39 24.56 7.33
C LEU A 172 13.90 24.29 7.34
N LYS A 173 14.67 25.04 6.54
CA LYS A 173 16.14 24.96 6.56
C LYS A 173 16.73 25.44 7.88
N ASN A 174 15.98 26.25 8.64
CA ASN A 174 16.38 26.73 9.96
C ASN A 174 15.79 25.83 11.05
N THR A 175 16.49 24.75 11.37
CA THR A 175 16.09 23.78 12.40
C THR A 175 15.98 24.36 13.82
N SER A 176 16.45 25.58 14.07
CA SER A 176 16.26 26.27 15.36
C SER A 176 14.83 26.77 15.57
N LEU A 177 14.04 26.88 14.49
CA LEU A 177 12.66 27.38 14.54
C LEU A 177 11.65 26.30 14.94
N PHE A 178 12.02 25.02 14.83
CA PHE A 178 11.09 23.90 15.00
C PHE A 178 11.65 22.81 15.91
N PRO A 179 10.80 22.13 16.70
CA PRO A 179 11.23 20.96 17.44
C PRO A 179 11.63 19.85 16.47
N VAL A 180 12.85 19.35 16.61
CA VAL A 180 13.33 18.19 15.85
C VAL A 180 12.94 16.91 16.57
N ARG A 181 12.36 15.96 15.84
CA ARG A 181 11.92 14.65 16.34
C ARG A 181 12.57 13.53 15.54
N ASN A 182 12.98 12.48 16.23
CA ASN A 182 13.31 11.21 15.60
C ASN A 182 12.07 10.29 15.56
N LEU A 183 12.19 9.15 14.87
CA LEU A 183 11.10 8.19 14.73
C LEU A 183 10.45 7.79 16.07
N ASP A 184 11.24 7.50 17.11
CA ASP A 184 10.72 7.08 18.42
C ASP A 184 9.97 8.18 19.17
N GLN A 185 10.35 9.43 18.95
CA GLN A 185 9.66 10.58 19.53
C GLN A 185 8.43 10.97 18.71
N LEU A 186 8.46 10.72 17.39
CA LEU A 186 7.40 11.13 16.49
C LEU A 186 6.21 10.19 16.56
N ILE A 187 6.41 8.87 16.59
CA ILE A 187 5.31 7.89 16.60
C ILE A 187 4.29 8.17 17.72
N PRO A 188 4.68 8.37 19.00
CA PRO A 188 3.71 8.66 20.06
C PRO A 188 2.96 9.99 19.85
N LEU A 189 3.59 10.99 19.22
CA LEU A 189 2.92 12.24 18.89
C LEU A 189 1.85 12.03 17.81
N LEU A 190 2.17 11.26 16.77
CA LEU A 190 1.21 10.95 15.69
C LEU A 190 0.03 10.11 16.21
N ILE A 191 0.29 9.13 17.10
CA ILE A 191 -0.77 8.38 17.79
C ILE A 191 -1.67 9.34 18.56
N ALA A 192 -1.10 10.20 19.38
CA ALA A 192 -1.87 11.15 20.19
C ALA A 192 -2.67 12.17 19.34
N GLU A 193 -2.21 12.50 18.13
CA GLU A 193 -3.01 13.29 17.18
C GLU A 193 -4.17 12.48 16.60
N MET A 194 -3.92 11.26 16.14
CA MET A 194 -4.93 10.38 15.56
C MET A 194 -6.02 10.00 16.58
N GLU A 195 -5.66 9.74 17.84
CA GLU A 195 -6.60 9.44 18.92
C GLU A 195 -7.54 10.62 19.27
N LYS A 196 -7.12 11.86 18.97
CA LYS A 196 -7.91 13.07 19.21
C LYS A 196 -8.83 13.42 18.04
N LEU A 197 -8.78 12.68 16.95
CA LEU A 197 -9.65 12.94 15.81
C LEU A 197 -11.12 12.82 16.22
N PRO A 198 -12.00 13.69 15.67
CA PRO A 198 -13.41 13.63 15.98
C PRO A 198 -14.10 12.37 15.43
N THR A 199 -13.49 11.72 14.44
CA THR A 199 -13.94 10.46 13.86
C THR A 199 -12.79 9.72 13.16
N LEU A 200 -12.84 8.39 13.18
CA LEU A 200 -11.98 7.51 12.37
C LEU A 200 -12.75 6.90 11.18
N GLU A 201 -14.06 7.13 11.10
CA GLU A 201 -14.92 6.56 10.06
C GLU A 201 -14.62 7.16 8.68
N VAL A 202 -14.96 6.40 7.65
CA VAL A 202 -14.89 6.86 6.25
C VAL A 202 -15.76 8.10 6.07
N ASN A 203 -15.22 9.11 5.38
CA ASN A 203 -15.94 10.34 5.07
C ASN A 203 -17.01 10.08 4.00
N ARG A 204 -18.23 9.70 4.43
CA ARG A 204 -19.37 9.50 3.52
C ARG A 204 -20.09 10.80 3.13
N LEU A 205 -19.70 11.93 3.74
CA LEU A 205 -20.29 13.25 3.50
C LEU A 205 -19.57 14.03 2.39
N THR A 206 -18.39 13.59 1.99
CA THR A 206 -17.68 14.18 0.85
C THR A 206 -18.45 13.98 -0.45
N THR A 207 -18.39 14.97 -1.33
CA THR A 207 -18.95 14.90 -2.68
C THR A 207 -18.33 13.80 -3.55
N PHE A 208 -17.19 13.24 -3.13
CA PHE A 208 -16.49 12.17 -3.82
C PHE A 208 -16.92 10.75 -3.43
N TYR A 209 -17.63 10.57 -2.31
CA TYR A 209 -17.98 9.24 -1.82
C TYR A 209 -18.93 8.50 -2.79
N GLY A 210 -18.59 7.26 -3.12
CA GLY A 210 -19.29 6.44 -4.10
C GLY A 210 -19.24 6.99 -5.53
N LYS A 211 -18.32 7.92 -5.84
CA LYS A 211 -18.24 8.54 -7.17
C LYS A 211 -17.13 7.94 -8.01
N SER A 212 -17.35 8.02 -9.33
CA SER A 212 -16.30 7.86 -10.33
C SER A 212 -16.14 9.15 -11.10
N ILE A 213 -14.90 9.51 -11.40
CA ILE A 213 -14.58 10.59 -12.33
C ILE A 213 -13.92 9.99 -13.57
N THR A 214 -13.94 10.73 -14.68
CA THR A 214 -13.20 10.35 -15.88
C THR A 214 -12.16 11.42 -16.15
N ASP A 215 -10.89 11.03 -16.17
CA ASP A 215 -9.78 11.89 -16.59
C ASP A 215 -8.93 11.15 -17.63
N ASN A 216 -8.52 11.86 -18.68
CA ASN A 216 -7.86 11.32 -19.86
C ASN A 216 -8.56 10.07 -20.45
N GLY A 217 -9.90 10.05 -20.43
CA GLY A 217 -10.70 8.92 -20.89
C GLY A 217 -10.71 7.68 -19.98
N LYS A 218 -10.04 7.73 -18.82
CA LYS A 218 -9.99 6.64 -17.84
C LYS A 218 -10.95 6.92 -16.67
N PRO A 219 -11.91 6.02 -16.41
CA PRO A 219 -12.76 6.14 -15.24
C PRO A 219 -11.98 5.73 -13.98
N VAL A 220 -12.17 6.47 -12.90
CA VAL A 220 -11.48 6.29 -11.63
C VAL A 220 -12.50 6.35 -10.50
N PHE A 221 -12.61 5.26 -9.75
CA PHE A 221 -13.43 5.22 -8.54
C PHE A 221 -12.70 5.89 -7.38
N LEU A 222 -13.37 6.83 -6.71
CA LEU A 222 -12.71 7.73 -5.78
C LEU A 222 -12.54 7.16 -4.37
N ASP A 223 -13.39 6.24 -3.92
CA ASP A 223 -13.33 5.75 -2.53
C ASP A 223 -12.00 5.05 -2.23
N MET A 224 -11.39 4.39 -3.21
CA MET A 224 -10.07 3.75 -3.05
C MET A 224 -8.90 4.74 -3.08
N GLN A 225 -9.12 6.03 -3.32
CA GLN A 225 -8.02 7.00 -3.35
C GLN A 225 -7.68 7.59 -1.98
N PHE A 226 -8.59 7.47 -1.03
CA PHE A 226 -8.47 8.08 0.29
C PHE A 226 -7.91 7.07 1.30
N LEU A 227 -7.04 7.58 2.17
CA LEU A 227 -6.46 6.82 3.28
C LEU A 227 -7.53 6.46 4.31
N ASP A 228 -7.52 5.21 4.77
CA ASP A 228 -8.32 4.79 5.91
C ASP A 228 -7.62 5.10 7.24
N LYS A 229 -8.36 5.72 8.17
CA LYS A 229 -7.83 6.24 9.44
C LYS A 229 -7.60 5.14 10.47
N HIS A 230 -8.42 4.09 10.47
CA HIS A 230 -8.18 2.92 11.32
C HIS A 230 -6.90 2.21 10.90
N LEU A 231 -6.67 2.04 9.60
CA LEU A 231 -5.46 1.38 9.10
C LEU A 231 -4.19 2.15 9.47
N LEU A 232 -4.18 3.47 9.27
CA LEU A 232 -3.04 4.30 9.68
C LEU A 232 -2.80 4.22 11.20
N LEU A 233 -3.84 4.34 12.02
CA LEU A 233 -3.70 4.28 13.47
C LEU A 233 -3.24 2.88 13.92
N GLY A 234 -3.73 1.83 13.29
CA GLY A 234 -3.26 0.45 13.49
C GLY A 234 -1.76 0.31 13.22
N ASP A 235 -1.28 0.84 12.09
CA ASP A 235 0.13 0.84 11.74
C ASP A 235 0.98 1.65 12.72
N LEU A 236 0.51 2.82 13.16
CA LEU A 236 1.21 3.63 14.17
C LEU A 236 1.35 2.88 15.50
N TYR A 237 0.29 2.21 15.97
CA TYR A 237 0.38 1.35 17.15
C TYR A 237 1.32 0.17 16.93
N LEU A 238 1.31 -0.45 15.74
CA LEU A 238 2.21 -1.55 15.40
C LEU A 238 3.68 -1.10 15.39
N TRP A 239 3.96 0.12 14.95
CA TRP A 239 5.28 0.77 15.04
C TRP A 239 5.70 1.09 16.48
N ASN A 240 4.74 1.29 17.39
CA ASN A 240 5.00 1.56 18.80
C ASN A 240 4.94 0.31 19.69
N ASP A 241 4.86 -0.89 19.10
CA ASP A 241 4.74 -2.17 19.80
C ASP A 241 3.46 -2.30 20.67
N GLN A 242 2.41 -1.54 20.36
CA GLN A 242 1.08 -1.60 20.99
C GLN A 242 0.16 -2.55 20.24
N PHE A 243 0.40 -3.86 20.40
CA PHE A 243 -0.19 -4.88 19.53
C PHE A 243 -1.70 -5.07 19.69
N VAL A 244 -2.26 -4.91 20.90
CA VAL A 244 -3.70 -5.07 21.12
C VAL A 244 -4.46 -3.90 20.52
N GLU A 245 -3.93 -2.69 20.67
CA GLU A 245 -4.45 -1.45 20.09
C GLU A 245 -4.37 -1.49 18.57
N ALA A 246 -3.24 -1.92 18.01
CA ALA A 246 -3.09 -2.14 16.57
C ALA A 246 -4.14 -3.11 16.03
N ALA A 247 -4.27 -4.29 16.65
CA ALA A 247 -5.25 -5.29 16.30
C ALA A 247 -6.70 -4.77 16.41
N THR A 248 -6.97 -3.89 17.37
CA THR A 248 -8.29 -3.27 17.56
C THR A 248 -8.66 -2.40 16.36
N GLN A 249 -7.72 -1.60 15.84
CA GLN A 249 -8.00 -0.75 14.69
C GLN A 249 -8.16 -1.55 13.39
N TYR A 250 -7.29 -2.54 13.14
CA TYR A 250 -7.44 -3.42 11.98
C TYR A 250 -8.77 -4.16 12.00
N LYS A 251 -9.19 -4.63 13.18
CA LYS A 251 -10.47 -5.32 13.35
C LYS A 251 -11.66 -4.38 13.14
N ALA A 252 -11.57 -3.13 13.60
CA ALA A 252 -12.62 -2.13 13.37
C ALA A 252 -12.87 -1.91 11.88
N TYR A 253 -11.81 -1.78 11.07
CA TYR A 253 -11.93 -1.70 9.61
C TYR A 253 -12.62 -2.95 9.02
N MET A 254 -12.13 -4.15 9.37
CA MET A 254 -12.69 -5.41 8.88
C MET A 254 -14.17 -5.61 9.28
N ASP A 255 -14.60 -5.08 10.43
CA ASP A 255 -15.98 -5.23 10.92
C ASP A 255 -16.92 -4.17 10.34
N ALA A 256 -16.43 -2.97 10.05
CA ALA A 256 -17.21 -1.95 9.34
C ALA A 256 -17.68 -2.45 7.96
N ASP A 257 -16.84 -3.23 7.30
CA ASP A 257 -17.13 -3.90 6.03
C ASP A 257 -18.23 -4.99 6.12
N ASP A 258 -18.48 -5.51 7.32
CA ASP A 258 -19.51 -6.53 7.58
C ASP A 258 -20.91 -5.90 7.71
N VAL A 259 -21.01 -4.59 7.97
CA VAL A 259 -22.29 -3.89 8.20
C VAL A 259 -23.04 -3.65 6.89
N GLY A 260 -24.11 -4.42 6.66
CA GLY A 260 -25.05 -4.20 5.54
C GLY A 260 -24.55 -4.67 4.17
N SER A 261 -23.41 -5.35 4.09
CA SER A 261 -22.91 -5.91 2.84
C SER A 261 -23.47 -7.32 2.60
N GLY A 262 -23.96 -7.60 1.40
CA GLY A 262 -24.24 -8.98 0.95
C GLY A 262 -22.96 -9.80 0.68
N LYS A 263 -21.81 -9.32 1.18
CA LYS A 263 -20.44 -9.79 0.90
C LYS A 263 -19.60 -9.96 2.16
N THR A 264 -20.23 -10.04 3.34
CA THR A 264 -19.60 -10.15 4.65
C THR A 264 -18.49 -11.21 4.71
N GLU A 265 -18.58 -12.30 3.94
CA GLU A 265 -17.53 -13.34 3.90
C GLU A 265 -16.38 -13.13 2.91
N LYS A 266 -16.43 -12.06 2.13
CA LYS A 266 -15.51 -11.82 1.00
C LYS A 266 -14.76 -10.51 1.14
N ASN A 267 -15.47 -9.44 1.49
CA ASN A 267 -14.94 -8.08 1.50
C ASN A 267 -13.79 -7.94 2.48
N ASN A 268 -12.57 -7.76 1.97
CA ASN A 268 -11.36 -7.67 2.76
C ASN A 268 -11.16 -8.85 3.74
N LYS A 269 -11.50 -10.09 3.33
CA LYS A 269 -11.36 -11.31 4.16
C LYS A 269 -10.43 -12.39 3.58
N VAL A 270 -9.73 -12.14 2.46
CA VAL A 270 -8.81 -13.15 1.87
C VAL A 270 -9.54 -14.49 1.68
N SER A 271 -10.75 -14.43 1.11
CA SER A 271 -11.60 -15.62 0.95
C SER A 271 -11.04 -16.58 -0.12
N GLY A 272 -11.35 -17.87 0.00
CA GLY A 272 -10.94 -18.86 -0.99
C GLY A 272 -12.00 -19.91 -1.28
N TRP A 273 -11.98 -20.41 -2.52
CA TRP A 273 -12.99 -21.31 -3.06
C TRP A 273 -12.38 -22.34 -3.99
N VAL A 274 -13.04 -23.49 -4.10
CA VAL A 274 -12.65 -24.50 -5.07
C VAL A 274 -13.21 -24.14 -6.44
N TRP A 275 -12.34 -24.07 -7.46
CA TRP A 275 -12.75 -23.83 -8.84
C TRP A 275 -13.52 -25.03 -9.43
N ALA A 276 -14.84 -24.88 -9.59
CA ALA A 276 -15.71 -25.94 -10.12
C ALA A 276 -16.95 -25.38 -10.80
N GLY A 277 -17.18 -25.72 -12.08
CA GLY A 277 -18.34 -25.25 -12.84
C GLY A 277 -18.39 -23.72 -12.86
N THR A 278 -19.48 -23.15 -12.34
CA THR A 278 -19.70 -21.70 -12.22
C THR A 278 -19.01 -21.07 -11.00
N ASN A 279 -18.46 -21.86 -10.08
CA ASN A 279 -17.72 -21.34 -8.93
C ASN A 279 -16.32 -20.92 -9.38
N GLU A 280 -16.12 -19.62 -9.56
CA GLU A 280 -14.87 -19.04 -10.03
C GLU A 280 -14.19 -18.24 -8.91
N PRO A 281 -13.13 -18.79 -8.29
CA PRO A 281 -12.37 -18.05 -7.29
C PRO A 281 -11.66 -16.87 -7.96
N ARG A 282 -11.79 -15.70 -7.35
CA ARG A 282 -11.08 -14.46 -7.71
C ARG A 282 -9.90 -14.27 -6.78
N PHE A 283 -8.87 -13.58 -7.26
CA PHE A 283 -7.68 -13.22 -6.49
C PHE A 283 -6.98 -14.41 -5.81
N GLN A 284 -7.13 -15.60 -6.39
CA GLN A 284 -6.61 -16.86 -5.88
C GLN A 284 -5.80 -17.55 -6.98
N ILE A 285 -4.80 -18.33 -6.56
CA ILE A 285 -4.13 -19.32 -7.40
C ILE A 285 -4.75 -20.67 -7.11
N THR A 286 -5.11 -21.41 -8.15
CA THR A 286 -5.80 -22.70 -7.97
C THR A 286 -5.68 -23.56 -9.21
N TYR A 287 -6.10 -24.82 -9.05
CA TYR A 287 -6.37 -25.73 -10.14
C TYR A 287 -7.86 -25.99 -10.27
N GLN A 288 -8.29 -26.53 -11.41
CA GLN A 288 -9.65 -27.03 -11.55
C GLN A 288 -9.87 -28.16 -10.54
N ARG A 289 -11.06 -28.23 -9.93
CA ARG A 289 -11.39 -29.28 -8.95
C ARG A 289 -11.04 -30.68 -9.50
N TYR A 290 -10.32 -31.45 -8.68
CA TYR A 290 -9.82 -32.80 -8.98
C TYR A 290 -8.76 -32.88 -10.09
N LYS A 291 -8.15 -31.75 -10.49
CA LYS A 291 -7.11 -31.67 -11.52
C LYS A 291 -5.86 -30.93 -11.04
N ASP A 292 -5.63 -30.86 -9.74
CA ASP A 292 -4.45 -30.25 -9.12
C ASP A 292 -3.12 -30.85 -9.58
N GLN A 293 -3.12 -32.09 -10.07
CA GLN A 293 -1.97 -32.76 -10.68
C GLN A 293 -1.73 -32.40 -12.15
N ASP A 294 -2.69 -31.74 -12.79
CA ASP A 294 -2.65 -31.36 -14.21
C ASP A 294 -2.35 -29.87 -14.34
N VAL A 295 -1.10 -29.55 -14.72
CA VAL A 295 -0.63 -28.19 -14.94
C VAL A 295 -1.46 -27.42 -15.97
N THR A 296 -2.09 -28.11 -16.92
CA THR A 296 -2.95 -27.47 -17.92
C THR A 296 -4.25 -26.95 -17.33
N SER A 297 -4.59 -27.32 -16.08
CA SER A 297 -5.69 -26.76 -15.31
C SER A 297 -5.25 -25.71 -14.29
N TYR A 298 -4.01 -25.24 -14.37
CA TYR A 298 -3.51 -24.14 -13.54
C TYR A 298 -4.25 -22.84 -13.88
N ARG A 299 -4.61 -22.09 -12.84
CA ARG A 299 -5.28 -20.79 -12.95
C ARG A 299 -4.72 -19.81 -11.94
N ASN A 300 -4.33 -18.63 -12.43
CA ASN A 300 -3.79 -17.56 -11.58
C ASN A 300 -4.63 -16.29 -11.74
N MET A 301 -5.62 -16.15 -10.86
CA MET A 301 -6.48 -14.96 -10.78
C MET A 301 -5.95 -13.95 -9.76
N TRP A 302 -4.89 -14.28 -9.00
CA TRP A 302 -4.27 -13.37 -8.04
C TRP A 302 -3.73 -12.11 -8.72
N LYS A 303 -3.12 -12.25 -9.89
CA LYS A 303 -2.61 -11.09 -10.65
C LYS A 303 -3.68 -10.12 -11.16
N GLU A 304 -4.96 -10.49 -11.14
CA GLU A 304 -6.04 -9.56 -11.48
C GLU A 304 -6.18 -8.39 -10.49
N ILE A 305 -5.61 -8.51 -9.28
CA ILE A 305 -5.55 -7.41 -8.30
C ILE A 305 -4.91 -6.17 -8.94
N PHE A 306 -3.91 -6.35 -9.80
CA PHE A 306 -3.13 -5.25 -10.38
C PHE A 306 -3.65 -4.80 -11.75
N SER A 307 -4.37 -5.67 -12.47
CA SER A 307 -4.88 -5.36 -13.82
C SER A 307 -6.27 -4.75 -13.83
N ARG A 308 -7.11 -5.03 -12.83
CA ARG A 308 -8.51 -4.60 -12.85
C ARG A 308 -8.66 -3.09 -12.68
N SER A 309 -9.76 -2.55 -13.22
CA SER A 309 -10.14 -1.15 -13.10
C SER A 309 -10.57 -0.83 -11.66
N SER A 310 -10.31 0.39 -11.20
CA SER A 310 -10.83 0.85 -9.90
C SER A 310 -12.36 0.85 -9.83
N THR A 311 -13.04 0.92 -10.97
CA THR A 311 -14.50 0.84 -11.09
C THR A 311 -15.06 -0.59 -11.04
N ASP A 312 -14.22 -1.60 -10.83
CA ASP A 312 -14.64 -2.98 -10.68
C ASP A 312 -15.32 -3.20 -9.31
N ALA A 313 -16.63 -2.95 -9.29
CA ALA A 313 -17.50 -3.13 -8.15
C ALA A 313 -18.31 -4.44 -8.31
N GLY A 314 -17.92 -5.47 -7.57
CA GLY A 314 -18.56 -6.79 -7.61
C GLY A 314 -19.98 -6.75 -7.06
N ASN A 315 -20.70 -7.87 -7.12
CA ASN A 315 -22.02 -8.01 -6.50
C ASN A 315 -22.01 -9.09 -5.41
N ALA A 316 -23.14 -9.34 -4.74
CA ALA A 316 -23.21 -10.34 -3.66
C ALA A 316 -22.66 -11.74 -4.05
N ALA A 317 -22.72 -12.11 -5.34
CA ALA A 317 -22.20 -13.37 -5.86
C ALA A 317 -20.72 -13.30 -6.28
N THR A 318 -20.15 -12.12 -6.59
CA THR A 318 -18.82 -11.99 -7.19
C THR A 318 -17.90 -11.04 -6.44
N ILE A 319 -16.68 -11.51 -6.18
CA ILE A 319 -15.57 -10.70 -5.66
C ILE A 319 -15.03 -9.82 -6.80
N ALA A 320 -14.69 -8.58 -6.47
CA ALA A 320 -14.11 -7.60 -7.37
C ALA A 320 -13.00 -6.80 -6.68
N LEU A 321 -12.32 -5.92 -7.41
CA LEU A 321 -11.16 -5.19 -6.91
C LEU A 321 -11.47 -4.40 -5.63
N GLN A 322 -12.64 -3.78 -5.54
CA GLN A 322 -13.08 -3.04 -4.36
C GLN A 322 -13.28 -3.91 -3.11
N ASP A 323 -13.29 -5.25 -3.25
CA ASP A 323 -13.36 -6.20 -2.13
C ASP A 323 -11.95 -6.68 -1.65
N GLU A 324 -10.87 -6.22 -2.29
CA GLU A 324 -9.47 -6.58 -1.96
C GLU A 324 -8.56 -5.35 -1.83
N MET A 325 -8.69 -4.37 -2.72
CA MET A 325 -7.89 -3.14 -2.73
C MET A 325 -8.55 -2.09 -1.85
N ILE A 326 -7.79 -1.57 -0.89
CA ILE A 326 -8.30 -0.63 0.12
C ILE A 326 -7.88 0.79 -0.23
N TRP A 327 -6.58 0.98 -0.50
CA TRP A 327 -6.03 2.28 -0.85
C TRP A 327 -5.09 2.15 -2.06
N MET A 328 -5.44 2.87 -3.13
CA MET A 328 -4.75 2.88 -4.41
C MET A 328 -4.99 4.20 -5.14
N MET A 329 -3.91 4.80 -5.62
CA MET A 329 -4.00 5.97 -6.50
C MET A 329 -3.90 5.54 -7.97
N THR A 330 -4.69 6.17 -8.83
CA THR A 330 -4.66 5.91 -10.28
C THR A 330 -4.01 7.08 -11.01
N PHE A 331 -3.03 6.76 -11.86
CA PHE A 331 -2.46 7.70 -12.83
C PHE A 331 -3.20 7.57 -14.15
N THR A 332 -3.79 8.66 -14.61
CA THR A 332 -4.57 8.68 -15.86
C THR A 332 -3.70 8.83 -17.10
N GLY A 333 -2.42 9.19 -16.91
CA GLY A 333 -1.46 9.44 -17.98
C GLY A 333 -1.53 10.86 -18.53
N SER A 334 -2.27 11.77 -17.88
CA SER A 334 -2.21 13.20 -18.15
C SER A 334 -0.89 13.79 -17.64
N GLU A 335 -0.53 15.00 -18.06
CA GLU A 335 0.70 15.68 -17.60
C GLU A 335 0.73 15.84 -16.07
N ALA A 336 -0.42 16.15 -15.46
CA ALA A 336 -0.58 16.27 -14.02
C ALA A 336 -0.71 14.93 -13.27
N SER A 337 -0.95 13.82 -13.98
CA SER A 337 -1.18 12.48 -13.40
C SER A 337 -0.45 11.39 -14.20
N SER A 338 0.88 11.52 -14.25
CA SER A 338 1.77 10.58 -14.95
C SER A 338 2.44 9.60 -13.97
N SER A 339 2.32 8.31 -14.26
CA SER A 339 2.97 7.23 -13.53
C SER A 339 4.49 7.25 -13.74
N PRO A 340 5.30 7.27 -12.67
CA PRO A 340 6.75 7.15 -12.78
C PRO A 340 7.20 5.71 -13.08
N PHE A 341 6.33 4.72 -12.88
CA PHE A 341 6.73 3.32 -12.80
C PHE A 341 7.08 2.68 -14.15
N ILE A 342 6.51 3.18 -15.26
CA ILE A 342 6.90 2.72 -16.61
C ILE A 342 8.38 3.02 -16.85
N ARG A 343 8.80 4.25 -16.53
CA ARG A 343 10.20 4.68 -16.64
C ARG A 343 11.11 3.80 -15.79
N LEU A 344 10.73 3.54 -14.54
CA LEU A 344 11.54 2.78 -13.59
C LEU A 344 11.68 1.29 -13.96
N PHE A 345 10.60 0.63 -14.40
CA PHE A 345 10.54 -0.83 -14.46
C PHE A 345 10.44 -1.44 -15.85
N ALA A 346 9.83 -0.77 -16.85
CA ALA A 346 9.67 -1.39 -18.16
C ALA A 346 11.00 -1.40 -18.92
N ASN A 347 11.30 -2.50 -19.62
CA ASN A 347 12.47 -2.64 -20.51
C ASN A 347 12.10 -2.65 -22.00
N THR A 348 10.85 -2.32 -22.32
CA THR A 348 10.35 -2.13 -23.68
C THR A 348 9.56 -0.82 -23.80
N GLY A 349 9.36 -0.35 -25.03
CA GLY A 349 8.70 0.92 -25.31
C GLY A 349 9.46 2.12 -24.74
N GLN A 350 8.82 2.93 -23.89
CA GLN A 350 9.40 4.15 -23.29
C GLN A 350 9.98 3.94 -21.87
N GLY A 351 10.10 2.69 -21.42
CA GLY A 351 10.74 2.41 -20.14
C GLY A 351 12.26 2.58 -20.19
N GLU A 352 12.87 3.10 -19.12
CA GLU A 352 14.33 3.24 -18.98
C GLU A 352 14.96 2.02 -18.28
N TYR A 353 14.12 1.17 -17.68
CA TYR A 353 14.51 -0.05 -16.96
C TYR A 353 15.65 0.21 -15.96
N LEU A 354 15.38 1.03 -14.95
CA LEU A 354 16.37 1.44 -13.95
C LEU A 354 16.45 0.48 -12.76
N ILE A 355 15.30 -0.14 -12.43
CA ILE A 355 15.15 -1.03 -11.28
C ILE A 355 14.53 -2.34 -11.75
N ARG A 356 14.98 -3.44 -11.17
CA ARG A 356 14.53 -4.82 -11.47
C ARG A 356 14.28 -5.59 -10.18
N PRO A 357 13.60 -6.74 -10.23
CA PRO A 357 13.63 -7.70 -9.13
C PRO A 357 15.07 -8.13 -8.83
N SER A 358 15.41 -8.32 -7.55
CA SER A 358 16.67 -8.93 -7.16
C SER A 358 16.66 -10.42 -7.50
N ALA A 359 17.82 -10.97 -7.84
CA ALA A 359 17.96 -12.41 -8.06
C ALA A 359 17.60 -13.21 -6.79
N TYR A 360 17.91 -12.67 -5.60
CA TYR A 360 17.49 -13.27 -4.33
C TYR A 360 15.97 -13.42 -4.21
N ALA A 361 15.21 -12.38 -4.58
CA ALA A 361 13.75 -12.43 -4.51
C ALA A 361 13.16 -13.51 -5.43
N ILE A 362 13.68 -13.59 -6.67
CA ILE A 362 13.27 -14.61 -7.64
C ILE A 362 13.67 -16.00 -7.13
N ASP A 363 14.97 -16.24 -6.99
CA ASP A 363 15.54 -17.59 -6.87
C ASP A 363 15.41 -18.17 -5.47
N SER A 364 15.34 -17.33 -4.43
CA SER A 364 15.35 -17.77 -3.02
C SER A 364 14.02 -17.56 -2.30
N LEU A 365 13.10 -16.76 -2.85
CA LEU A 365 11.76 -16.56 -2.29
C LEU A 365 10.69 -17.24 -3.14
N TRP A 366 10.31 -16.68 -4.29
CA TRP A 366 9.18 -17.18 -5.08
C TRP A 366 9.45 -18.55 -5.73
N GLU A 367 10.62 -18.76 -6.34
CA GLU A 367 10.95 -20.00 -7.07
C GLU A 367 11.30 -21.20 -6.16
N THR A 368 11.22 -21.01 -4.83
CA THR A 368 11.45 -22.08 -3.85
C THR A 368 10.17 -22.54 -3.14
N GLN A 369 9.04 -21.87 -3.39
CA GLN A 369 7.80 -22.23 -2.73
C GLN A 369 7.25 -23.54 -3.29
N VAL A 370 6.66 -24.34 -2.41
CA VAL A 370 6.06 -25.63 -2.80
C VAL A 370 4.54 -25.50 -2.77
N GLN A 371 3.90 -25.91 -3.85
CA GLN A 371 2.46 -25.96 -3.96
C GLN A 371 1.87 -27.16 -3.26
N GLN A 372 0.67 -26.97 -2.70
CA GLN A 372 -0.04 -28.04 -2.02
C GLN A 372 -0.56 -29.09 -3.02
N SER A 373 -0.70 -30.33 -2.54
CA SER A 373 -1.23 -31.49 -3.27
C SER A 373 -0.42 -31.99 -4.47
N ASN A 374 0.18 -31.13 -5.29
CA ASN A 374 0.90 -31.50 -6.51
C ASN A 374 2.44 -31.49 -6.38
N GLY A 375 2.98 -30.81 -5.37
CA GLY A 375 4.42 -30.72 -5.12
C GLY A 375 5.20 -29.89 -6.15
N PHE A 376 4.53 -29.10 -7.00
CA PHE A 376 5.22 -28.19 -7.90
C PHE A 376 5.97 -27.13 -7.12
N VAL A 377 7.16 -26.78 -7.61
CA VAL A 377 8.06 -25.84 -6.92
C VAL A 377 8.04 -24.51 -7.66
N PHE A 378 7.07 -23.67 -7.31
CA PHE A 378 7.01 -22.25 -7.64
C PHE A 378 5.84 -21.58 -6.91
N ASP A 379 5.95 -20.27 -6.68
CA ASP A 379 4.85 -19.40 -6.24
C ASP A 379 4.23 -18.68 -7.43
N GLY A 380 2.93 -18.89 -7.67
CA GLY A 380 2.20 -18.20 -8.74
C GLY A 380 2.11 -16.68 -8.56
N ARG A 381 2.36 -16.15 -7.36
CA ARG A 381 2.42 -14.69 -7.13
C ARG A 381 3.69 -14.06 -7.68
N GLY A 382 4.74 -14.84 -7.90
CA GLY A 382 6.02 -14.40 -8.42
C GLY A 382 6.00 -14.25 -9.94
N ARG A 383 6.40 -15.32 -10.64
CA ARG A 383 6.51 -15.35 -12.11
C ARG A 383 5.20 -15.05 -12.82
N GLU A 384 5.29 -14.36 -13.95
CA GLU A 384 4.16 -13.88 -14.78
C GLU A 384 3.11 -13.06 -14.02
N SER A 385 3.47 -12.56 -12.82
CA SER A 385 2.57 -11.87 -11.88
C SER A 385 3.25 -10.65 -11.26
N SER A 386 4.08 -10.84 -10.23
CA SER A 386 4.87 -9.76 -9.63
C SER A 386 6.09 -9.41 -10.47
N PHE A 387 6.67 -10.40 -11.16
CA PHE A 387 7.76 -10.22 -12.12
C PHE A 387 7.65 -11.17 -13.30
N ASP A 388 8.37 -10.89 -14.39
CA ASP A 388 8.59 -11.84 -15.48
C ASP A 388 9.89 -11.57 -16.24
N MET A 389 10.33 -12.52 -17.06
CA MET A 389 11.50 -12.42 -17.91
C MET A 389 11.11 -11.83 -19.27
N VAL A 390 11.28 -10.52 -19.42
CA VAL A 390 11.02 -9.81 -20.68
C VAL A 390 12.33 -9.62 -21.42
N ASN A 391 12.45 -10.14 -22.64
CA ASN A 391 13.68 -10.13 -23.43
C ASN A 391 14.90 -10.69 -22.67
N GLY A 392 14.68 -11.72 -21.84
CA GLY A 392 15.74 -12.35 -21.04
C GLY A 392 16.18 -11.55 -19.81
N GLN A 393 15.47 -10.48 -19.44
CA GLN A 393 15.74 -9.67 -18.25
C GLN A 393 14.54 -9.67 -17.28
N PRO A 394 14.77 -9.74 -15.96
CA PRO A 394 13.67 -9.74 -14.98
C PRO A 394 13.06 -8.35 -14.85
N VAL A 395 11.75 -8.24 -15.02
CA VAL A 395 11.00 -6.98 -14.97
C VAL A 395 9.96 -7.02 -13.85
N VAL A 396 9.85 -5.94 -13.06
CA VAL A 396 8.76 -5.77 -12.09
C VAL A 396 7.46 -5.49 -12.86
N LEU A 397 6.43 -6.32 -12.65
CA LEU A 397 5.20 -6.27 -13.45
C LEU A 397 4.02 -5.57 -12.77
N LYS A 398 3.96 -5.51 -11.42
CA LYS A 398 2.78 -4.99 -10.70
C LYS A 398 2.31 -3.62 -11.19
N TYR A 399 3.25 -2.76 -11.59
CA TYR A 399 2.97 -1.41 -12.06
C TYR A 399 2.81 -1.29 -13.59
N LEU A 400 2.94 -2.38 -14.34
CA LEU A 400 2.97 -2.40 -15.81
C LEU A 400 1.74 -3.07 -16.45
N TYR A 401 0.77 -3.53 -15.66
CA TYR A 401 -0.45 -4.15 -16.16
C TYR A 401 -1.31 -3.23 -17.03
N ASP A 402 -1.30 -1.92 -16.78
CA ASP A 402 -2.01 -0.92 -17.60
C ASP A 402 -1.19 -0.45 -18.81
N TYR A 403 0.08 -0.86 -18.89
CA TYR A 403 1.01 -0.46 -19.94
C TYR A 403 1.08 -1.50 -21.06
N TYR A 404 1.10 -2.79 -20.71
CA TYR A 404 1.10 -3.88 -21.68
C TYR A 404 -0.32 -4.29 -22.07
N SER A 405 -0.51 -4.60 -23.35
CA SER A 405 -1.73 -5.31 -23.77
C SER A 405 -1.76 -6.72 -23.15
N SER A 406 -2.95 -7.27 -22.98
CA SER A 406 -3.12 -8.61 -22.37
C SER A 406 -4.07 -9.49 -23.16
N THR A 407 -3.84 -10.79 -23.12
CA THR A 407 -4.79 -11.82 -23.56
C THR A 407 -5.31 -12.62 -22.35
N THR A 408 -6.31 -13.45 -22.56
CA THR A 408 -6.84 -14.36 -21.54
C THR A 408 -6.88 -15.78 -22.10
N ASP A 409 -6.34 -16.74 -21.36
CA ASP A 409 -6.34 -18.14 -21.78
C ASP A 409 -7.66 -18.87 -21.47
N ALA A 410 -7.73 -20.16 -21.84
CA ALA A 410 -8.91 -20.99 -21.61
C ALA A 410 -9.23 -21.21 -20.12
N ASN A 411 -8.25 -21.04 -19.23
CA ASN A 411 -8.41 -21.11 -17.77
C ASN A 411 -8.72 -19.74 -17.16
N LYS A 412 -8.95 -18.71 -17.99
CA LYS A 412 -9.22 -17.33 -17.58
C LYS A 412 -8.04 -16.65 -16.89
N THR A 413 -6.81 -17.13 -17.09
CA THR A 413 -5.61 -16.44 -16.63
C THR A 413 -5.22 -15.37 -17.64
N ILE A 414 -4.96 -14.16 -17.17
CA ILE A 414 -4.47 -13.05 -18.02
C ILE A 414 -3.00 -13.26 -18.39
N HIS A 415 -2.59 -12.89 -19.60
CA HIS A 415 -1.19 -12.98 -20.05
C HIS A 415 -0.78 -11.67 -20.71
N LEU A 416 0.31 -11.06 -20.25
CA LEU A 416 0.79 -9.79 -20.80
C LEU A 416 1.57 -10.04 -22.10
N ASN A 417 1.37 -9.17 -23.09
CA ASN A 417 2.10 -9.20 -24.35
C ASN A 417 3.11 -8.05 -24.39
N TYR A 418 4.37 -8.38 -24.08
CA TYR A 418 5.46 -7.40 -23.98
C TYR A 418 5.89 -6.79 -25.32
N ASN A 419 5.48 -7.40 -26.44
CA ASN A 419 5.75 -6.90 -27.79
C ASN A 419 4.66 -5.97 -28.31
N SER A 420 3.58 -5.78 -27.55
CA SER A 420 2.41 -5.03 -27.97
C SER A 420 2.00 -4.02 -26.90
N ILE A 421 2.35 -2.76 -27.15
CA ILE A 421 1.99 -1.59 -26.33
C ILE A 421 1.13 -0.67 -27.22
N GLU A 422 -0.13 -0.47 -26.85
CA GLU A 422 -1.07 0.31 -27.67
C GLU A 422 -0.64 1.77 -27.81
N ASN A 423 -0.24 2.39 -26.69
CA ASN A 423 0.31 3.74 -26.66
C ASN A 423 1.55 3.77 -25.77
N PRO A 424 2.77 3.76 -26.35
CA PRO A 424 4.01 3.71 -25.57
C PRO A 424 4.28 5.00 -24.79
N TYR A 425 3.61 6.11 -25.13
CA TYR A 425 3.75 7.39 -24.44
C TYR A 425 2.71 7.57 -23.32
N LEU A 426 1.70 6.69 -23.22
CA LEU A 426 0.70 6.77 -22.17
C LEU A 426 1.32 6.38 -20.84
N LYS A 427 1.48 7.36 -19.95
CA LYS A 427 2.03 7.15 -18.61
C LYS A 427 0.95 6.85 -17.57
N SER A 428 -0.07 6.09 -17.94
CA SER A 428 -1.08 5.67 -16.97
C SER A 428 -0.57 4.53 -16.09
N GLY A 429 -1.18 4.32 -14.94
CA GLY A 429 -0.85 3.22 -14.06
C GLY A 429 -1.55 3.34 -12.72
N LYS A 430 -1.09 2.56 -11.75
CA LYS A 430 -1.65 2.53 -10.39
C LYS A 430 -0.52 2.57 -9.37
N TRP A 431 -0.78 3.14 -8.21
CA TRP A 431 0.08 3.05 -7.03
C TRP A 431 -0.71 2.37 -5.92
N PHE A 432 -0.26 1.18 -5.54
CA PHE A 432 -0.87 0.37 -4.49
C PHE A 432 -0.29 0.78 -3.14
N LEU A 433 -1.17 1.10 -2.18
CA LEU A 433 -0.77 1.62 -0.87
C LEU A 433 -1.29 0.76 0.28
N TYR A 434 -2.45 0.12 0.10
CA TYR A 434 -3.00 -0.80 1.09
C TYR A 434 -4.01 -1.74 0.46
N ARG A 435 -3.97 -3.03 0.85
CA ARG A 435 -4.92 -4.05 0.42
C ARG A 435 -5.11 -5.13 1.47
N ALA A 436 -6.11 -5.97 1.30
CA ALA A 436 -6.48 -7.01 2.26
C ALA A 436 -5.30 -7.92 2.64
N GLY A 437 -4.42 -8.28 1.70
CA GLY A 437 -3.21 -9.05 1.99
C GLY A 437 -2.30 -8.41 3.06
N LEU A 438 -2.00 -7.11 2.93
CA LEU A 438 -1.18 -6.38 3.90
C LEU A 438 -1.89 -6.26 5.24
N LEU A 439 -3.18 -5.92 5.23
CA LEU A 439 -4.03 -5.84 6.42
C LEU A 439 -3.99 -7.13 7.24
N HIS A 440 -4.13 -8.29 6.60
CA HIS A 440 -4.13 -9.58 7.31
C HIS A 440 -2.77 -9.92 7.89
N LEU A 441 -1.69 -9.55 7.21
CA LEU A 441 -0.33 -9.81 7.69
C LEU A 441 0.03 -8.92 8.87
N HIS A 442 -0.35 -7.63 8.85
CA HIS A 442 -0.20 -6.73 9.99
C HIS A 442 -1.06 -7.16 11.18
N TYR A 443 -2.32 -7.55 10.93
CA TYR A 443 -3.20 -8.08 11.97
C TYR A 443 -2.69 -9.40 12.56
N ALA A 444 -2.14 -10.29 11.73
CA ALA A 444 -1.51 -11.53 12.17
C ALA A 444 -0.26 -11.25 13.01
N GLU A 445 0.56 -10.26 12.63
CA GLU A 445 1.71 -9.87 13.43
C GLU A 445 1.30 -9.35 14.81
N ALA A 446 0.31 -8.45 14.84
CA ALA A 446 -0.26 -7.92 16.07
C ALA A 446 -0.84 -9.04 16.95
N ALA A 447 -1.61 -9.97 16.37
CA ALA A 447 -2.14 -11.13 17.08
C ALA A 447 -1.04 -12.05 17.64
N ASN A 448 0.01 -12.33 16.86
CA ASN A 448 1.14 -13.13 17.30
C ASN A 448 1.83 -12.51 18.52
N ARG A 449 2.14 -11.21 18.44
CA ARG A 449 2.82 -10.47 19.51
C ARG A 449 1.94 -10.16 20.72
N ALA A 450 0.62 -10.16 20.54
CA ALA A 450 -0.36 -10.05 21.63
C ALA A 450 -0.64 -11.39 22.35
N GLY A 451 0.03 -12.49 21.97
CA GLY A 451 -0.12 -13.80 22.62
C GLY A 451 -1.18 -14.70 21.99
N TYR A 452 -1.58 -14.45 20.74
CA TYR A 452 -2.52 -15.28 19.97
C TYR A 452 -1.85 -15.89 18.72
N PRO A 453 -0.72 -16.64 18.86
CA PRO A 453 0.06 -17.15 17.73
C PRO A 453 -0.72 -18.13 16.85
N ARG A 454 -1.68 -18.88 17.40
CA ARG A 454 -2.54 -19.79 16.62
C ARG A 454 -3.43 -19.02 15.63
N LEU A 455 -3.95 -17.86 16.03
CA LEU A 455 -4.72 -17.01 15.12
C LEU A 455 -3.82 -16.49 14.00
N ALA A 456 -2.63 -16.01 14.34
CA ALA A 456 -1.66 -15.54 13.37
C ALA A 456 -1.24 -16.65 12.39
N TYR A 457 -0.99 -17.86 12.87
CA TYR A 457 -0.73 -19.05 12.04
C TYR A 457 -1.91 -19.34 11.10
N ALA A 458 -3.15 -19.23 11.59
CA ALA A 458 -4.34 -19.45 10.78
C ALA A 458 -4.50 -18.42 9.65
N LEU A 459 -4.23 -17.14 9.94
CA LEU A 459 -4.26 -16.05 8.96
C LEU A 459 -3.17 -16.20 7.89
N LEU A 460 -1.98 -16.63 8.31
CA LEU A 460 -0.86 -16.93 7.42
C LEU A 460 -1.17 -18.11 6.48
N ASN A 461 -1.62 -19.24 7.04
CA ASN A 461 -1.62 -20.52 6.35
C ASN A 461 -2.94 -20.83 5.62
N ASN A 462 -3.89 -21.46 6.32
CA ASN A 462 -5.05 -22.13 5.72
C ASN A 462 -6.39 -21.80 6.41
N GLY A 463 -6.45 -20.67 7.12
CA GLY A 463 -7.67 -20.01 7.56
C GLY A 463 -8.21 -20.42 8.93
N VAL A 464 -9.09 -19.59 9.48
CA VAL A 464 -9.64 -19.74 10.84
C VAL A 464 -10.42 -21.04 10.98
N LYS A 465 -11.31 -21.34 10.02
CA LYS A 465 -12.16 -22.54 10.08
C LYS A 465 -11.35 -23.81 10.28
N THR A 466 -10.30 -24.02 9.49
CA THR A 466 -9.44 -25.21 9.55
C THR A 466 -8.67 -25.30 10.86
N ASN A 467 -8.12 -24.19 11.35
CA ASN A 467 -7.24 -24.18 12.52
C ASN A 467 -7.98 -24.25 13.85
N PHE A 468 -9.29 -23.99 13.87
CA PHE A 468 -10.11 -24.02 15.07
C PHE A 468 -11.24 -25.05 15.00
N ASP A 469 -11.21 -26.02 14.06
CA ASP A 469 -12.14 -27.16 14.01
C ASP A 469 -11.64 -28.33 14.88
N TRP A 470 -11.82 -28.20 16.19
CA TRP A 470 -11.36 -29.19 17.15
C TRP A 470 -12.19 -30.48 17.12
N ARG A 471 -11.52 -31.62 16.95
CA ARG A 471 -12.15 -32.94 17.04
C ARG A 471 -12.41 -33.33 18.49
N ARG A 472 -13.34 -34.26 18.69
CA ARG A 472 -13.52 -34.95 19.97
C ARG A 472 -12.39 -35.95 20.22
N SER A 473 -12.27 -36.44 21.45
CA SER A 473 -11.28 -37.45 21.84
C SER A 473 -11.38 -38.76 21.04
N ASP A 474 -12.58 -39.09 20.55
CA ASP A 474 -12.84 -40.24 19.67
C ASP A 474 -12.53 -39.97 18.17
N GLY A 475 -12.05 -38.78 17.84
CA GLY A 475 -11.74 -38.34 16.47
C GLY A 475 -12.96 -37.84 15.67
N SER A 476 -14.17 -37.93 16.23
CA SER A 476 -15.38 -37.42 15.57
C SER A 476 -15.41 -35.89 15.56
N LEU A 477 -16.15 -35.34 14.58
CA LEU A 477 -16.40 -33.90 14.52
C LEU A 477 -17.43 -33.52 15.60
N ARG A 478 -17.32 -32.30 16.13
CA ARG A 478 -18.32 -31.75 17.05
C ARG A 478 -19.59 -31.35 16.26
N PRO A 479 -20.77 -31.94 16.56
CA PRO A 479 -22.07 -31.56 15.98
C PRO A 479 -22.37 -30.07 16.20
N ASP A 480 -23.14 -29.46 15.29
CA ASP A 480 -23.55 -28.04 15.31
C ASP A 480 -22.40 -27.02 15.48
N LYS A 481 -21.14 -27.44 15.30
CA LYS A 481 -19.95 -26.60 15.51
C LYS A 481 -19.90 -25.96 16.89
N GLU A 482 -20.45 -26.67 17.86
CA GLU A 482 -20.42 -26.31 19.27
C GLU A 482 -18.97 -26.25 19.77
N GLY A 483 -18.53 -25.05 20.17
CA GLY A 483 -17.17 -24.89 20.68
C GLY A 483 -16.06 -24.86 19.62
N VAL A 484 -16.36 -24.73 18.32
CA VAL A 484 -15.34 -24.83 17.25
C VAL A 484 -15.58 -23.89 16.07
N GLN A 485 -14.60 -23.78 15.17
CA GLN A 485 -14.58 -22.94 13.97
C GLN A 485 -14.68 -21.44 14.26
N TYR A 486 -14.22 -21.02 15.43
CA TYR A 486 -13.96 -19.62 15.75
C TYR A 486 -12.68 -19.52 16.56
N SER A 487 -11.99 -18.38 16.47
CA SER A 487 -10.74 -18.20 17.20
C SER A 487 -10.99 -18.27 18.71
N SER A 488 -10.32 -19.22 19.34
CA SER A 488 -10.60 -19.67 20.71
C SER A 488 -9.43 -20.42 21.32
N PHE A 489 -9.43 -20.50 22.64
CA PHE A 489 -8.57 -21.44 23.36
C PHE A 489 -9.03 -22.88 23.08
N PRO A 490 -8.12 -23.87 23.06
CA PRO A 490 -8.50 -25.26 22.88
C PRO A 490 -9.59 -25.67 23.89
N PRO A 491 -10.61 -26.44 23.46
CA PRO A 491 -11.59 -26.97 24.40
C PRO A 491 -10.90 -27.90 25.41
N VAL A 492 -11.28 -27.79 26.68
CA VAL A 492 -10.67 -28.57 27.77
C VAL A 492 -11.11 -30.04 27.75
N ASP A 493 -12.29 -30.33 27.20
CA ASP A 493 -12.84 -31.68 27.05
C ASP A 493 -13.91 -31.72 25.92
N ASP A 494 -14.55 -32.87 25.72
CA ASP A 494 -15.53 -33.10 24.65
C ASP A 494 -16.91 -32.47 24.89
N THR A 495 -17.19 -32.04 26.11
CA THR A 495 -18.48 -31.49 26.56
C THR A 495 -18.44 -29.99 26.84
N THR A 496 -17.26 -29.44 27.10
CA THR A 496 -17.05 -28.02 27.38
C THR A 496 -16.74 -27.26 26.09
N TYR A 497 -17.48 -26.18 25.84
CA TYR A 497 -17.24 -25.30 24.70
C TYR A 497 -15.89 -24.58 24.81
N ALA A 498 -15.19 -24.45 23.68
CA ALA A 498 -13.97 -23.66 23.61
C ALA A 498 -14.25 -22.22 24.05
N LYS A 499 -13.37 -21.66 24.89
CA LYS A 499 -13.47 -20.28 25.31
C LYS A 499 -13.05 -19.37 24.13
N PRO A 500 -13.92 -18.51 23.60
CA PRO A 500 -13.54 -17.57 22.55
C PRO A 500 -12.38 -16.67 22.99
N TYR A 501 -11.54 -16.26 22.03
CA TYR A 501 -10.58 -15.19 22.31
C TYR A 501 -11.33 -13.89 22.63
N PRO A 502 -10.78 -13.04 23.53
CA PRO A 502 -11.37 -11.72 23.76
C PRO A 502 -11.22 -10.85 22.51
N ALA A 503 -12.02 -9.79 22.43
CA ALA A 503 -11.79 -8.73 21.45
C ALA A 503 -10.34 -8.18 21.58
N PRO A 504 -9.70 -7.80 20.47
CA PRO A 504 -10.17 -7.82 19.08
C PRO A 504 -10.01 -9.17 18.35
N PHE A 505 -9.49 -10.21 19.02
CA PHE A 505 -8.99 -11.43 18.38
C PHE A 505 -10.05 -12.49 18.05
N TYR A 506 -11.34 -12.20 18.28
CA TYR A 506 -12.44 -13.10 17.95
C TYR A 506 -12.83 -13.01 16.46
N LEU A 507 -12.66 -14.11 15.73
CA LEU A 507 -13.08 -14.32 14.35
C LEU A 507 -14.00 -15.54 14.28
N ASP A 508 -15.23 -15.34 13.81
CA ASP A 508 -16.24 -16.40 13.72
C ASP A 508 -16.30 -16.97 12.30
N ALA A 509 -15.82 -18.21 12.14
CA ALA A 509 -15.78 -18.93 10.88
C ALA A 509 -16.75 -20.13 10.84
N ARG A 510 -17.75 -20.15 11.72
CA ARG A 510 -18.73 -21.24 11.79
C ARG A 510 -19.59 -21.29 10.53
N GLN A 511 -19.84 -22.53 10.10
CA GLN A 511 -20.74 -22.82 9.00
C GLN A 511 -21.51 -24.11 9.26
N ASN A 512 -22.84 -24.03 9.30
CA ASN A 512 -23.74 -25.16 9.48
C ASN A 512 -24.84 -25.19 8.42
N ASP A 513 -25.22 -26.39 8.04
CA ASP A 513 -26.35 -26.68 7.17
C ASP A 513 -27.34 -27.63 7.88
N ALA A 514 -28.52 -27.81 7.30
CA ALA A 514 -29.54 -28.72 7.83
C ALA A 514 -28.95 -30.13 8.07
N PRO A 515 -29.30 -30.81 9.18
CA PRO A 515 -30.39 -30.52 10.12
C PRO A 515 -30.06 -29.57 11.28
N TYR A 516 -28.85 -29.01 11.33
CA TYR A 516 -28.43 -28.10 12.39
C TYR A 516 -28.92 -26.66 12.15
N THR A 517 -28.74 -25.77 13.13
CA THR A 517 -29.08 -24.35 12.98
C THR A 517 -28.28 -23.77 11.81
N PHE A 518 -28.96 -23.13 10.86
CA PHE A 518 -28.27 -22.54 9.70
C PHE A 518 -27.35 -21.41 10.17
N LEU A 519 -26.04 -21.62 10.08
CA LEU A 519 -25.01 -20.65 10.44
C LEU A 519 -24.15 -20.32 9.22
N ARG A 520 -23.96 -19.02 8.96
CA ARG A 520 -23.08 -18.47 7.93
C ARG A 520 -22.35 -17.27 8.51
N SER A 521 -21.26 -17.55 9.24
CA SER A 521 -20.49 -16.50 9.89
C SER A 521 -19.60 -15.73 8.89
N PRO A 522 -19.15 -14.50 9.25
CA PRO A 522 -18.33 -13.68 8.37
C PRO A 522 -17.02 -14.34 7.92
N TRP A 523 -16.32 -15.07 8.80
CA TRP A 523 -14.99 -15.58 8.51
C TRP A 523 -14.98 -17.00 7.93
N ARG A 524 -16.16 -17.55 7.57
CA ARG A 524 -16.31 -18.98 7.21
C ARG A 524 -15.51 -19.40 5.97
N ASP A 525 -15.27 -18.46 5.06
CA ASP A 525 -14.62 -18.68 3.77
C ASP A 525 -13.20 -18.09 3.72
N HIS A 526 -12.71 -17.53 4.84
CA HIS A 526 -11.34 -17.03 4.95
C HIS A 526 -10.34 -18.18 4.75
N ALA A 527 -9.52 -18.09 3.71
CA ALA A 527 -8.64 -19.17 3.28
C ALA A 527 -7.24 -19.09 3.88
N GLY A 528 -6.79 -17.93 4.37
CA GLY A 528 -5.40 -17.68 4.72
C GLY A 528 -4.54 -17.33 3.49
N ILE A 529 -3.50 -16.53 3.70
CA ILE A 529 -2.70 -15.95 2.60
C ILE A 529 -2.02 -17.04 1.76
N ARG A 530 -1.39 -18.04 2.40
CA ARG A 530 -0.65 -19.10 1.68
C ARG A 530 -1.56 -20.05 0.92
N ASN A 531 -2.66 -20.49 1.54
CA ASN A 531 -3.62 -21.36 0.87
C ASN A 531 -4.34 -20.64 -0.28
N ARG A 532 -4.56 -19.31 -0.20
CA ARG A 532 -5.03 -18.49 -1.34
C ARG A 532 -4.03 -18.52 -2.52
N ALA A 533 -2.74 -18.66 -2.23
CA ALA A 533 -1.68 -18.84 -3.23
C ALA A 533 -1.43 -20.31 -3.62
N PHE A 534 -2.26 -21.25 -3.16
CA PHE A 534 -2.11 -22.70 -3.36
C PHE A 534 -0.78 -23.27 -2.83
N LEU A 535 -0.21 -22.66 -1.80
CA LEU A 535 1.06 -23.08 -1.21
C LEU A 535 0.85 -24.00 0.00
N VAL A 536 1.84 -24.85 0.26
CA VAL A 536 1.89 -25.63 1.51
C VAL A 536 1.97 -24.68 2.72
N ASN A 537 1.38 -25.12 3.84
CA ASN A 537 1.54 -24.44 5.12
C ASN A 537 3.03 -24.30 5.48
N VAL A 538 3.37 -23.19 6.10
CA VAL A 538 4.68 -22.99 6.73
C VAL A 538 4.54 -23.39 8.18
N ASP A 539 5.23 -24.47 8.55
CA ASP A 539 5.26 -25.04 9.89
C ASP A 539 6.60 -24.75 10.59
N PRO A 540 6.59 -24.60 11.92
CA PRO A 540 7.83 -24.43 12.67
C PRO A 540 8.72 -25.68 12.55
N PRO A 541 10.05 -25.51 12.66
CA PRO A 541 10.94 -26.64 12.90
C PRO A 541 10.49 -27.43 14.12
N ALA A 542 10.72 -28.76 14.14
CA ALA A 542 10.31 -29.62 15.24
C ALA A 542 10.86 -29.22 16.62
N SER A 543 11.95 -28.43 16.66
CA SER A 543 12.54 -27.88 17.89
C SER A 543 11.79 -26.66 18.45
N VAL A 544 10.91 -26.04 17.68
CA VAL A 544 10.15 -24.84 18.07
C VAL A 544 8.75 -25.28 18.47
N LEU A 545 8.48 -25.31 19.77
CA LEU A 545 7.23 -25.81 20.33
C LEU A 545 6.14 -24.73 20.29
N PRO A 546 4.86 -25.07 20.04
CA PRO A 546 3.76 -24.11 20.11
C PRO A 546 3.68 -23.38 21.45
N GLU A 547 3.18 -22.13 21.42
CA GLU A 547 2.91 -21.32 22.62
C GLU A 547 4.18 -20.94 23.44
N THR A 548 5.38 -21.02 22.85
CA THR A 548 6.62 -20.52 23.46
C THR A 548 7.09 -19.19 22.83
N PRO A 549 7.94 -18.40 23.51
CA PRO A 549 8.53 -17.19 22.92
C PRO A 549 9.27 -17.46 21.60
N GLU A 550 9.96 -18.60 21.49
CA GLU A 550 10.66 -19.01 20.27
C GLU A 550 9.69 -19.23 19.09
N TYR A 551 8.48 -19.74 19.37
CA TYR A 551 7.43 -19.86 18.35
C TYR A 551 6.93 -18.50 17.90
N THR A 552 6.70 -17.57 18.83
CA THR A 552 6.31 -16.19 18.49
C THR A 552 7.36 -15.52 17.62
N GLU A 553 8.64 -15.69 17.93
CA GLU A 553 9.74 -15.15 17.12
C GLU A 553 9.84 -15.82 15.74
N TRP A 554 9.71 -17.14 15.68
CA TRP A 554 9.71 -17.86 14.42
C TRP A 554 8.53 -17.42 13.53
N LEU A 555 7.33 -17.31 14.09
CA LEU A 555 6.13 -16.94 13.35
C LEU A 555 6.21 -15.49 12.85
N GLU A 556 6.80 -14.58 13.63
CA GLU A 556 7.07 -13.21 13.15
C GLU A 556 7.96 -13.21 11.91
N MET A 557 9.01 -14.04 11.88
CA MET A 557 9.87 -14.14 10.70
C MET A 557 9.17 -14.84 9.52
N ALA A 558 8.28 -15.79 9.78
CA ALA A 558 7.46 -16.41 8.76
C ALA A 558 6.47 -15.41 8.14
N LEU A 559 5.84 -14.56 8.96
CA LEU A 559 4.97 -13.47 8.51
C LEU A 559 5.76 -12.44 7.69
N LEU A 560 6.95 -12.03 8.13
CA LEU A 560 7.82 -11.13 7.36
C LEU A 560 8.22 -11.73 6.00
N ARG A 561 8.46 -13.05 5.95
CA ARG A 561 8.73 -13.73 4.67
C ARG A 561 7.48 -13.78 3.79
N GLU A 562 6.31 -13.99 4.36
CA GLU A 562 5.06 -13.99 3.60
C GLU A 562 4.71 -12.60 3.06
N GLN A 563 4.96 -11.54 3.82
CA GLN A 563 4.85 -10.14 3.35
C GLN A 563 5.68 -9.89 2.09
N ALA A 564 6.87 -10.49 1.98
CA ALA A 564 7.68 -10.38 0.77
C ALA A 564 7.02 -11.05 -0.45
N LEU A 565 6.44 -12.24 -0.26
CA LEU A 565 5.83 -13.00 -1.33
C LEU A 565 4.50 -12.40 -1.79
N GLU A 566 3.68 -11.94 -0.84
CA GLU A 566 2.37 -11.36 -1.07
C GLU A 566 2.50 -9.91 -1.56
N CYS A 567 3.14 -9.04 -0.78
CA CYS A 567 3.18 -7.60 -1.00
C CYS A 567 4.45 -7.11 -1.73
N GLY A 568 5.26 -8.02 -2.28
CA GLY A 568 6.53 -7.65 -2.91
C GLY A 568 6.40 -6.56 -3.97
N PHE A 569 7.31 -5.59 -3.95
CA PHE A 569 7.33 -4.41 -4.81
C PHE A 569 6.30 -3.32 -4.51
N GLU A 570 5.42 -3.47 -3.52
CA GLU A 570 4.31 -2.53 -3.28
C GLU A 570 4.72 -1.28 -2.47
N GLY A 571 5.94 -1.21 -1.92
CA GLY A 571 6.41 -0.05 -1.15
C GLY A 571 6.35 -0.23 0.37
N HIS A 572 6.49 -1.47 0.86
CA HIS A 572 6.38 -1.78 2.30
C HIS A 572 7.59 -2.52 2.86
N ARG A 573 8.46 -3.06 2.00
CA ARG A 573 9.45 -4.04 2.43
C ARG A 573 10.46 -3.50 3.44
N TRP A 574 11.04 -2.33 3.17
CA TRP A 574 11.99 -1.68 4.08
C TRP A 574 11.34 -1.32 5.41
N SER A 575 10.13 -0.75 5.38
CA SER A 575 9.42 -0.34 6.60
C SER A 575 9.17 -1.52 7.53
N ASP A 576 8.74 -2.67 7.01
CA ASP A 576 8.49 -3.87 7.82
C ASP A 576 9.79 -4.47 8.37
N MET A 577 10.81 -4.61 7.52
CA MET A 577 12.11 -5.09 7.95
C MET A 577 12.71 -4.18 9.04
N LEU A 578 12.64 -2.86 8.86
CA LEU A 578 13.15 -1.90 9.83
C LEU A 578 12.38 -1.99 11.14
N ARG A 579 11.05 -2.00 11.11
CA ARG A 579 10.20 -2.06 12.31
C ARG A 579 10.49 -3.31 13.14
N ILE A 580 10.54 -4.48 12.50
CA ILE A 580 10.82 -5.76 13.17
C ILE A 580 12.27 -5.79 13.68
N ALA A 581 13.25 -5.38 12.86
CA ALA A 581 14.65 -5.34 13.28
C ALA A 581 14.85 -4.43 14.50
N ARG A 582 14.22 -3.25 14.51
CA ARG A 582 14.26 -2.31 15.64
C ARG A 582 13.66 -2.92 16.90
N ARG A 583 12.48 -3.56 16.81
CA ARG A 583 11.88 -4.25 17.96
C ARG A 583 12.81 -5.34 18.51
N LYS A 584 13.34 -6.21 17.65
CA LYS A 584 14.25 -7.30 18.06
C LYS A 584 15.55 -6.77 18.67
N ALA A 585 15.98 -5.58 18.25
CA ALA A 585 17.16 -4.88 18.76
C ALA A 585 16.87 -3.97 19.97
N ASN A 586 15.66 -3.99 20.55
CA ASN A 586 15.24 -3.04 21.59
C ASN A 586 15.56 -1.57 21.21
N ARG A 587 15.36 -1.24 19.93
CA ARG A 587 15.61 0.07 19.30
C ARG A 587 17.08 0.52 19.29
N ASP A 588 18.03 -0.37 19.62
CA ASP A 588 19.46 -0.10 19.46
C ASP A 588 19.83 -0.04 17.97
N ALA A 589 20.44 1.07 17.54
CA ALA A 589 20.74 1.32 16.13
C ALA A 589 21.82 0.38 15.58
N GLY A 590 22.80 -0.02 16.41
CA GLY A 590 23.88 -0.93 16.00
C GLY A 590 23.36 -2.34 15.76
N GLN A 591 22.58 -2.86 16.70
CA GLN A 591 21.94 -4.18 16.59
C GLN A 591 20.88 -4.20 15.48
N THR A 592 20.11 -3.12 15.30
CA THR A 592 19.18 -2.98 14.18
C THR A 592 19.92 -3.08 12.85
N ALA A 593 21.01 -2.32 12.69
CA ALA A 593 21.83 -2.35 11.48
C ALA A 593 22.43 -3.75 11.22
N ALA A 594 22.89 -4.44 12.26
CA ALA A 594 23.42 -5.80 12.13
C ALA A 594 22.37 -6.82 11.65
N LEU A 595 21.13 -6.74 12.18
CA LEU A 595 20.02 -7.58 11.73
C LEU A 595 19.66 -7.31 10.26
N LEU A 596 19.55 -6.03 9.87
CA LEU A 596 19.26 -5.67 8.49
C LEU A 596 20.39 -6.10 7.55
N GLN A 597 21.65 -5.94 7.93
CA GLN A 597 22.80 -6.43 7.15
C GLN A 597 22.71 -7.94 6.93
N GLN A 598 22.31 -8.70 7.95
CA GLN A 598 22.11 -10.14 7.83
C GLN A 598 20.97 -10.47 6.85
N TRP A 599 19.82 -9.81 6.98
CA TRP A 599 18.64 -10.12 6.16
C TRP A 599 18.80 -9.70 4.70
N LEU A 600 19.49 -8.58 4.46
CA LEU A 600 19.76 -8.07 3.11
C LEU A 600 20.91 -8.81 2.42
N GLY A 601 21.76 -9.53 3.16
CA GLY A 601 22.95 -10.19 2.64
C GLY A 601 22.67 -11.14 1.47
N GLY A 602 21.49 -11.76 1.42
CA GLY A 602 21.06 -12.61 0.30
C GLY A 602 21.04 -11.88 -1.03
N LYS A 603 20.48 -10.66 -1.08
CA LYS A 603 20.45 -9.80 -2.29
C LYS A 603 21.87 -9.48 -2.78
N PHE A 604 22.74 -9.03 -1.88
CA PHE A 604 24.09 -8.60 -2.26
C PHE A 604 24.98 -9.76 -2.68
N THR A 605 24.82 -10.92 -2.03
CA THR A 605 25.48 -12.16 -2.44
C THR A 605 25.03 -12.58 -3.84
N ALA A 606 23.72 -12.57 -4.11
CA ALA A 606 23.16 -12.93 -5.41
C ALA A 606 23.57 -11.95 -6.54
N SER A 607 23.78 -10.67 -6.21
CA SER A 607 24.27 -9.65 -7.16
C SER A 607 25.77 -9.75 -7.48
N GLY A 608 26.55 -10.53 -6.70
CA GLY A 608 28.01 -10.57 -6.80
C GLY A 608 28.74 -9.37 -6.16
N SER A 609 28.02 -8.44 -5.52
CA SER A 609 28.58 -7.24 -4.88
C SER A 609 29.20 -7.50 -3.49
N GLY A 610 29.04 -8.71 -2.95
CA GLY A 610 29.63 -9.11 -1.66
C GLY A 610 28.74 -8.76 -0.47
N SER A 611 29.08 -7.68 0.27
CA SER A 611 28.49 -7.36 1.58
C SER A 611 27.71 -6.04 1.60
N VAL A 612 26.61 -6.03 2.37
CA VAL A 612 25.80 -4.83 2.62
C VAL A 612 26.58 -3.80 3.44
N SER A 613 26.53 -2.53 3.04
CA SER A 613 27.25 -1.42 3.72
C SER A 613 26.45 -0.71 4.82
N ILE A 614 25.39 -1.34 5.36
CA ILE A 614 24.57 -0.74 6.42
C ILE A 614 25.29 -0.79 7.77
N THR A 615 25.22 0.32 8.48
CA THR A 615 25.77 0.57 9.81
C THR A 615 24.77 1.42 10.61
N ALA A 616 25.02 1.63 11.90
CA ALA A 616 24.21 2.55 12.70
C ALA A 616 24.20 4.00 12.15
N ASN A 617 25.23 4.40 11.40
CA ASN A 617 25.38 5.77 10.89
C ASN A 617 24.56 6.05 9.63
N ASN A 618 24.35 5.06 8.77
CA ASN A 618 23.60 5.17 7.51
C ASN A 618 22.31 4.31 7.51
N LEU A 619 21.88 3.82 8.68
CA LEU A 619 20.57 3.17 8.87
C LEU A 619 19.42 4.10 8.45
N PHE A 620 19.56 5.38 8.78
CA PHE A 620 18.69 6.46 8.34
C PHE A 620 19.46 7.37 7.40
N LEU A 621 18.76 7.92 6.42
CA LEU A 621 19.28 8.88 5.46
C LEU A 621 19.40 10.27 6.10
N GLU A 622 20.38 11.04 5.63
CA GLU A 622 20.45 12.47 5.91
C GLU A 622 19.56 13.22 4.92
N MET A 623 18.85 14.24 5.40
CA MET A 623 18.01 15.08 4.55
C MET A 623 18.88 16.01 3.71
N ASN A 624 18.50 16.21 2.45
CA ASN A 624 19.10 17.21 1.56
C ASN A 624 18.32 18.53 1.60
#